data_AF-A0A514CKD3-F1
#
_entry.id   AF-A0A514CKD3-F1
#
_cell.length_a   1.000
_cell.length_b   1.000
_cell.length_c   1.000
_cell.angle_alpha   90.00
_cell.angle_beta   90.00
_cell.angle_gamma   90.00
#
_symmetry.space_group_name_H-M   'P 1'
#
loop_
_entity.id
_entity.type
_entity.pdbx_description
1 polymer ?
#
loop_
_entity_poly.entity_id
_entity_poly.type
_entity_poly.pdbx_seq_one_letter_code
_entity_poly.pdbx_strand_id
1 'polypeptide(L)'
;MVVACNKKLFLTLSLCLLCHISHGQILISLLLGDKLNSDKIEFGVDGGIAFTQLHGPATTDMANALHLGFYFDLYLKEQLQLHTGVIVKSTMGAKGMPSYMLGDEDLDELLSTATVRRRLGYFNIPVLLKYRFRNSNFYIEAGPQLGWMHQAYDEFSDSILDDNDLLYEHKIKDDIKRLDFGMTGGIGYRLMKGHGMNLGIRYYLGLVDVSKAMPDQLFNRSLYVSLGIPIGAGKAN
;
A
#
# COMPACT_ATOMS: atom_id res chain seq x y z
N MET A 1 43.95 11.48 26.67
CA MET A 1 43.99 11.58 25.19
C MET A 1 42.56 11.44 24.70
N VAL A 2 41.86 12.55 24.46
CA VAL A 2 40.42 12.54 24.13
C VAL A 2 40.29 12.32 22.62
N VAL A 3 39.76 11.17 22.23
CA VAL A 3 39.46 10.85 20.84
C VAL A 3 38.34 11.79 20.38
N ALA A 4 38.67 12.73 19.49
CA ALA A 4 37.69 13.60 18.86
C ALA A 4 36.77 12.74 17.97
N CYS A 5 35.61 12.36 18.49
CA CYS A 5 34.57 11.68 17.73
C CYS A 5 34.06 12.63 16.65
N ASN A 6 34.52 12.40 15.42
CA ASN A 6 34.22 13.25 14.29
C ASN A 6 32.75 13.02 13.88
N LYS A 7 31.84 13.90 14.32
CA LYS A 7 30.39 13.83 14.06
C LYS A 7 30.06 13.60 12.57
N LYS A 8 30.92 14.09 11.66
CA LYS A 8 30.79 13.85 10.22
C LYS A 8 30.96 12.37 9.87
N LEU A 9 31.94 11.67 10.47
CA LEU A 9 32.18 10.25 10.22
C LEU A 9 31.02 9.38 10.70
N PHE A 10 30.42 9.70 11.85
CA PHE A 10 29.24 9.00 12.36
C PHE A 10 28.00 9.25 11.49
N LEU A 11 27.84 10.47 10.97
CA LEU A 11 26.77 10.82 10.04
C LEU A 11 26.94 10.10 8.69
N THR A 12 28.17 10.01 8.17
CA THR A 12 28.46 9.29 6.92
C THR A 12 28.27 7.78 7.09
N LEU A 13 28.67 7.22 8.23
CA LEU A 13 28.47 5.78 8.52
C LEU A 13 26.97 5.44 8.68
N SER A 14 26.21 6.31 9.36
CA SER A 14 24.76 6.19 9.49
C SER A 14 24.04 6.29 8.15
N LEU A 15 24.51 7.17 7.24
CA LEU A 15 23.98 7.31 5.89
C LEU A 15 24.30 6.08 5.01
N CYS A 16 25.49 5.49 5.15
CA CYS A 16 25.85 4.25 4.45
C CYS A 16 25.05 3.03 4.96
N LEU A 17 24.70 2.96 6.24
CA LEU A 17 23.86 1.91 6.81
C LEU A 17 22.40 2.01 6.32
N LEU A 18 21.89 3.23 6.04
CA LEU A 18 20.57 3.44 5.44
C LEU A 18 20.51 3.03 3.95
N CYS A 19 21.64 3.10 3.23
CA CYS A 19 21.71 2.66 1.83
C CYS A 19 21.57 1.14 1.64
N HIS A 20 21.81 0.33 2.68
CA HIS A 20 21.74 -1.13 2.57
C HIS A 20 20.32 -1.71 2.53
N ILE A 21 19.27 -0.88 2.72
CA ILE A 21 17.87 -1.36 2.78
C ILE A 21 17.03 -0.87 1.58
N SER A 22 17.55 -0.02 0.70
CA SER A 22 16.72 0.49 -0.40
C SER A 22 16.70 -0.49 -1.58
N HIS A 23 15.60 -1.21 -1.75
CA HIS A 23 15.23 -1.82 -3.02
C HIS A 23 15.49 -0.81 -4.14
N GLY A 24 16.28 -1.17 -5.16
CA GLY A 24 16.80 -0.24 -6.19
C GLY A 24 15.74 0.63 -6.87
N GLN A 25 14.47 0.21 -6.84
CA GLN A 25 13.32 0.97 -7.31
C GLN A 25 13.13 2.32 -6.59
N ILE A 26 13.38 2.40 -5.28
CA ILE A 26 13.24 3.64 -4.48
C ILE A 26 14.43 4.57 -4.72
N LEU A 27 15.62 4.01 -4.95
CA LEU A 27 16.82 4.78 -5.23
C LEU A 27 16.74 5.44 -6.61
N ILE A 28 16.18 4.74 -7.60
CA ILE A 28 15.98 5.27 -8.96
C ILE A 28 14.97 6.43 -8.94
N SER A 29 13.88 6.34 -8.16
CA SER A 29 12.94 7.45 -8.00
C SER A 29 13.55 8.65 -7.27
N LEU A 30 14.40 8.44 -6.27
CA LEU A 30 15.15 9.53 -5.62
C LEU A 30 16.18 10.17 -6.58
N LEU A 31 16.85 9.37 -7.41
CA LEU A 31 17.91 9.82 -8.32
C LEU A 31 17.34 10.53 -9.57
N LEU A 32 16.22 10.04 -10.09
CA LEU A 32 15.57 10.59 -11.30
C LEU A 32 14.42 11.54 -10.98
N GLY A 33 13.98 11.62 -9.73
CA GLY A 33 12.84 12.46 -9.33
C GLY A 33 12.99 13.91 -9.76
N ASP A 34 14.18 14.50 -9.63
CA ASP A 34 14.48 15.86 -10.10
C ASP A 34 14.27 16.03 -11.61
N LYS A 35 14.53 14.98 -12.42
CA LYS A 35 14.30 15.00 -13.88
C LYS A 35 12.86 14.66 -14.28
N LEU A 36 12.09 14.06 -13.38
CA LEU A 36 10.70 13.67 -13.62
C LEU A 36 9.69 14.78 -13.24
N ASN A 37 10.13 15.78 -12.47
CA ASN A 37 9.30 16.95 -12.17
C ASN A 37 9.39 18.02 -13.27
N SER A 38 8.27 18.68 -13.55
CA SER A 38 8.17 19.86 -14.42
C SER A 38 6.97 20.71 -13.99
N ASP A 39 6.77 21.87 -14.61
CA ASP A 39 5.60 22.73 -14.37
C ASP A 39 4.25 21.99 -14.51
N LYS A 40 4.22 20.88 -15.25
CA LYS A 40 3.01 20.07 -15.49
C LYS A 40 3.01 18.72 -14.81
N ILE A 41 4.10 18.32 -14.13
CA ILE A 41 4.24 16.99 -13.54
C ILE A 41 4.89 17.13 -12.17
N GLU A 42 4.16 16.76 -11.12
CA GLU A 42 4.74 16.57 -9.79
C GLU A 42 4.97 15.08 -9.55
N PHE A 43 6.20 14.70 -9.23
CA PHE A 43 6.56 13.33 -8.84
C PHE A 43 6.80 13.25 -7.34
N GLY A 44 6.37 12.16 -6.72
CA GLY A 44 6.58 11.95 -5.28
C GLY A 44 6.49 10.50 -4.86
N VAL A 45 6.69 10.29 -3.57
CA VAL A 45 6.47 9.00 -2.89
C VAL A 45 5.32 9.13 -1.92
N ASP A 46 4.51 8.08 -1.79
CA ASP A 46 3.49 7.98 -0.77
C ASP A 46 3.64 6.70 0.03
N GLY A 47 3.24 6.75 1.30
CA GLY A 47 3.23 5.57 2.15
C GLY A 47 2.41 5.81 3.40
N GLY A 48 2.04 4.72 4.07
CA GLY A 48 1.25 4.79 5.28
C GLY A 48 0.67 3.44 5.67
N ILE A 49 -0.52 3.49 6.26
CA ILE A 49 -1.25 2.33 6.73
C ILE A 49 -2.53 2.15 5.91
N ALA A 50 -2.85 0.90 5.63
CA ALA A 50 -4.07 0.46 5.00
C ALA A 50 -4.84 -0.43 5.96
N PHE A 51 -6.13 -0.18 6.08
CA PHE A 51 -7.08 -1.02 6.77
C PHE A 51 -7.87 -1.80 5.72
N THR A 52 -7.78 -3.11 5.75
CA THR A 52 -8.17 -3.98 4.64
C THR A 52 -9.18 -5.01 5.09
N GLN A 53 -10.15 -5.32 4.22
CA GLN A 53 -11.18 -6.30 4.49
C GLN A 53 -11.57 -7.01 3.19
N LEU A 54 -12.06 -8.25 3.32
CA LEU A 54 -12.70 -8.98 2.23
C LEU A 54 -14.22 -8.93 2.44
N HIS A 55 -14.91 -8.41 1.44
CA HIS A 55 -16.37 -8.41 1.41
C HIS A 55 -16.86 -9.67 0.69
N GLY A 56 -17.75 -10.41 1.34
CA GLY A 56 -18.36 -11.65 0.84
C GLY A 56 -19.48 -12.12 1.77
N PRO A 57 -19.99 -13.35 1.59
CA PRO A 57 -21.08 -13.89 2.41
C PRO A 57 -20.72 -14.05 3.89
N ALA A 58 -19.46 -14.38 4.18
CA ALA A 58 -18.94 -14.39 5.54
C ALA A 58 -18.38 -13.02 5.93
N THR A 59 -18.70 -12.56 7.13
CA THR A 59 -18.07 -11.37 7.72
C THR A 59 -16.64 -11.69 8.12
N THR A 60 -15.69 -10.90 7.63
CA THR A 60 -14.27 -11.01 7.98
C THR A 60 -13.80 -9.81 8.79
N ASP A 61 -12.76 -9.99 9.60
CA ASP A 61 -12.20 -8.90 10.37
C ASP A 61 -11.21 -8.08 9.54
N MET A 62 -11.14 -6.81 9.91
CA MET A 62 -10.24 -5.85 9.28
C MET A 62 -8.79 -6.15 9.64
N ALA A 63 -7.93 -6.23 8.62
CA ALA A 63 -6.49 -6.41 8.77
C ALA A 63 -5.73 -5.11 8.46
N ASN A 64 -4.67 -4.84 9.23
CA ASN A 64 -3.80 -3.70 9.01
C ASN A 64 -2.63 -4.10 8.11
N ALA A 65 -2.26 -3.22 7.18
CA ALA A 65 -1.14 -3.39 6.27
C ALA A 65 -0.39 -2.08 6.09
N LEU A 66 0.91 -2.15 5.80
CA LEU A 66 1.65 -0.98 5.34
C LEU A 66 1.57 -0.90 3.83
N HIS A 67 1.44 0.32 3.30
CA HIS A 67 1.61 0.57 1.88
C HIS A 67 2.70 1.58 1.59
N LEU A 68 3.32 1.43 0.43
CA LEU A 68 4.37 2.31 -0.08
C LEU A 68 4.29 2.35 -1.61
N GLY A 69 4.41 3.54 -2.17
CA GLY A 69 4.29 3.79 -3.60
C GLY A 69 5.04 5.03 -4.05
N PHE A 70 5.02 5.21 -5.36
CA PHE A 70 5.38 6.46 -6.00
C PHE A 70 4.21 6.94 -6.85
N TYR A 71 4.09 8.26 -6.96
CA TYR A 71 2.99 8.89 -7.66
C TYR A 71 3.47 10.01 -8.58
N PHE A 72 2.60 10.33 -9.53
CA PHE A 72 2.67 11.43 -10.47
C PHE A 72 1.33 12.18 -10.42
N ASP A 73 1.38 13.47 -10.10
CA ASP A 73 0.27 14.40 -10.32
C ASP A 73 0.54 15.14 -11.64
N LEU A 74 -0.20 14.77 -12.69
CA LEU A 74 -0.14 15.45 -13.99
C LEU A 74 -1.14 16.61 -13.99
N TYR A 75 -0.66 17.84 -14.07
CA TYR A 75 -1.50 19.05 -14.04
C TYR A 75 -2.19 19.23 -15.40
N LEU A 76 -3.49 18.93 -15.45
CA LEU A 76 -4.35 19.16 -16.63
C LEU A 76 -4.81 20.61 -16.68
N LYS A 77 -5.12 21.17 -15.51
CA LYS A 77 -5.45 22.58 -15.25
C LYS A 77 -4.89 22.96 -13.87
N GLU A 78 -4.94 24.24 -13.50
CA GLU A 78 -4.50 24.70 -12.17
C GLU A 78 -5.10 23.91 -11.00
N GLN A 79 -6.40 23.60 -11.10
CA GLN A 79 -7.15 22.90 -10.05
C GLN A 79 -7.32 21.40 -10.32
N LEU A 80 -7.04 20.95 -11.55
CA LEU A 80 -7.39 19.61 -12.00
C LEU A 80 -6.13 18.84 -12.39
N GLN A 81 -5.94 17.70 -11.73
CA GLN A 81 -4.80 16.82 -11.94
C GLN A 81 -5.26 15.40 -12.24
N LEU A 82 -4.45 14.69 -13.00
CA LEU A 82 -4.51 13.24 -13.07
C LEU A 82 -3.45 12.68 -12.13
N HIS A 83 -3.90 12.08 -11.03
CA HIS A 83 -3.07 11.37 -10.07
C HIS A 83 -2.91 9.91 -10.51
N THR A 84 -1.68 9.49 -10.77
CA THR A 84 -1.38 8.10 -11.12
C THR A 84 -0.02 7.68 -10.55
N GLY A 85 0.35 6.41 -10.69
CA GLY A 85 1.59 5.89 -10.11
C GLY A 85 1.54 4.39 -9.88
N VAL A 86 2.43 3.90 -9.03
CA VAL A 86 2.42 2.50 -8.60
C VAL A 86 2.62 2.44 -7.10
N ILE A 87 1.65 1.87 -6.41
CA ILE A 87 1.76 1.44 -5.02
C ILE A 87 2.46 0.07 -5.05
N VAL A 88 3.78 0.10 -4.85
CA VAL A 88 4.67 -1.07 -5.01
C VAL A 88 4.52 -2.09 -3.88
N LYS A 89 4.13 -1.62 -2.69
CA LYS A 89 3.78 -2.46 -1.56
C LYS A 89 2.36 -2.13 -1.19
N SER A 90 1.43 -3.03 -1.47
CA SER A 90 0.03 -2.90 -1.05
C SER A 90 -0.50 -4.27 -0.67
N THR A 91 -0.59 -4.55 0.63
CA THR A 91 -1.21 -5.79 1.11
C THR A 91 -2.69 -5.54 1.33
N MET A 92 -3.53 -6.35 0.70
CA MET A 92 -4.98 -6.41 0.88
C MET A 92 -5.35 -7.78 1.47
N GLY A 93 -6.60 -7.95 1.87
CA GLY A 93 -7.09 -9.19 2.46
C GLY A 93 -7.88 -8.94 3.74
N ALA A 94 -7.89 -9.93 4.63
CA ALA A 94 -8.66 -9.90 5.87
C ALA A 94 -8.02 -10.83 6.93
N LYS A 95 -8.50 -10.73 8.17
CA LYS A 95 -8.10 -11.63 9.26
C LYS A 95 -9.32 -12.25 9.95
N GLY A 96 -9.06 -13.15 10.90
CA GLY A 96 -10.10 -13.77 11.72
C GLY A 96 -11.00 -14.75 10.96
N MET A 97 -10.53 -15.29 9.83
CA MET A 97 -11.29 -16.33 9.12
C MET A 97 -11.12 -17.68 9.82
N PRO A 98 -12.12 -18.58 9.74
CA PRO A 98 -11.97 -19.93 10.28
C PRO A 98 -10.86 -20.70 9.55
N SER A 99 -10.18 -21.58 10.28
CA SER A 99 -9.26 -22.55 9.67
C SER A 99 -10.00 -23.54 8.76
N TYR A 100 -9.24 -24.16 7.87
CA TYR A 100 -9.73 -25.15 6.92
C TYR A 100 -8.70 -26.26 6.77
N MET A 101 -9.17 -27.43 6.34
CA MET A 101 -8.31 -28.60 6.16
C MET A 101 -7.38 -28.41 4.97
N LEU A 102 -6.10 -28.69 5.19
CA LEU A 102 -5.02 -28.64 4.20
C LEU A 102 -4.75 -30.03 3.61
N GLY A 103 -5.36 -31.09 4.16
CA GLY A 103 -5.22 -32.46 3.67
C GLY A 103 -4.01 -33.20 4.24
N ASP A 104 -3.47 -32.72 5.35
CA ASP A 104 -2.39 -33.32 6.13
C ASP A 104 -2.89 -33.50 7.56
N GLU A 105 -3.01 -34.75 8.02
CA GLU A 105 -3.67 -35.06 9.31
C GLU A 105 -2.98 -34.40 10.51
N ASP A 106 -1.64 -34.40 10.54
CA ASP A 106 -0.86 -33.81 11.63
C ASP A 106 -1.02 -32.28 11.66
N LEU A 107 -1.04 -31.65 10.48
CA LEU A 107 -1.21 -30.22 10.34
C LEU A 107 -2.65 -29.78 10.63
N ASP A 108 -3.64 -30.56 10.19
CA ASP A 108 -5.05 -30.28 10.38
C ASP A 108 -5.46 -30.37 11.86
N GLU A 109 -4.87 -31.31 12.61
CA GLU A 109 -5.04 -31.39 14.07
C GLU A 109 -4.47 -30.15 14.76
N LEU A 110 -3.24 -29.76 14.41
CA LEU A 110 -2.56 -28.58 14.97
C LEU A 110 -3.30 -27.26 14.68
N LEU A 111 -3.86 -27.11 13.48
CA LEU A 111 -4.50 -25.88 13.02
C LEU A 111 -6.01 -25.81 13.30
N SER A 112 -6.57 -26.84 13.95
CA SER A 112 -8.01 -26.96 14.21
C SER A 112 -8.61 -25.80 15.02
N THR A 113 -7.82 -25.16 15.89
CA THR A 113 -8.22 -23.97 16.68
C THR A 113 -7.60 -22.65 16.18
N ALA A 114 -6.89 -22.69 15.06
CA ALA A 114 -6.23 -21.52 14.49
C ALA A 114 -7.22 -20.57 13.81
N THR A 115 -6.87 -19.29 13.77
CA THR A 115 -7.51 -18.31 12.90
C THR A 115 -6.66 -18.04 11.68
N VAL A 116 -7.31 -17.73 10.56
CA VAL A 116 -6.65 -17.49 9.29
C VAL A 116 -6.64 -16.00 8.97
N ARG A 117 -5.45 -15.50 8.62
CA ARG A 117 -5.23 -14.20 8.01
C ARG A 117 -4.82 -14.37 6.56
N ARG A 118 -5.65 -13.87 5.65
CA ARG A 118 -5.36 -13.85 4.21
C ARG A 118 -4.63 -12.58 3.84
N ARG A 119 -3.45 -12.73 3.25
CA ARG A 119 -2.60 -11.63 2.78
C ARG A 119 -2.37 -11.74 1.30
N LEU A 120 -2.86 -10.74 0.59
CA LEU A 120 -2.76 -10.62 -0.86
C LEU A 120 -1.88 -9.41 -1.17
N GLY A 121 -0.67 -9.66 -1.68
CA GLY A 121 0.26 -8.62 -2.09
C GLY A 121 -0.01 -8.16 -3.51
N TYR A 122 -0.30 -6.87 -3.68
CA TYR A 122 -0.62 -6.23 -4.95
C TYR A 122 0.39 -5.15 -5.35
N PHE A 123 0.61 -5.03 -6.66
CA PHE A 123 1.02 -3.79 -7.28
C PHE A 123 -0.24 -3.05 -7.72
N ASN A 124 -0.55 -1.92 -7.09
CA ASN A 124 -1.75 -1.15 -7.39
C ASN A 124 -1.40 0.09 -8.23
N ILE A 125 -2.16 0.30 -9.31
CA ILE A 125 -2.00 1.40 -10.26
C ILE A 125 -3.29 2.23 -10.21
N PRO A 126 -3.32 3.32 -9.40
CA PRO A 126 -4.44 4.23 -9.38
C PRO A 126 -4.40 5.16 -10.60
N VAL A 127 -5.57 5.51 -11.14
CA VAL A 127 -5.74 6.54 -12.18
C VAL A 127 -6.89 7.44 -11.73
N LEU A 128 -6.58 8.43 -10.89
CA LEU A 128 -7.57 9.24 -10.19
C LEU A 128 -7.59 10.65 -10.74
N LEU A 129 -8.78 11.17 -11.00
CA LEU A 129 -8.96 12.59 -11.24
C LEU A 129 -8.96 13.30 -9.89
N LYS A 130 -8.01 14.21 -9.69
CA LYS A 130 -7.77 14.94 -8.45
C LYS A 130 -8.11 16.42 -8.64
N TYR A 131 -9.01 16.93 -7.81
CA TYR A 131 -9.45 18.33 -7.84
C TYR A 131 -9.02 19.06 -6.56
N ARG A 132 -8.19 20.09 -6.71
CA ARG A 132 -7.69 20.95 -5.62
C ARG A 132 -8.58 22.20 -5.51
N PHE A 133 -9.06 22.50 -4.31
CA PHE A 133 -9.89 23.69 -4.10
C PHE A 133 -9.01 24.95 -4.07
N ARG A 134 -9.42 26.03 -4.75
CA ARG A 134 -8.57 27.24 -4.92
C ARG A 134 -8.25 27.96 -3.61
N ASN A 135 -9.16 27.91 -2.64
CA ASN A 135 -9.07 28.68 -1.40
C ASN A 135 -8.66 27.82 -0.20
N SER A 136 -8.35 26.55 -0.42
CA SER A 136 -7.98 25.64 0.66
C SER A 136 -6.97 24.62 0.17
N ASN A 137 -6.09 24.13 1.06
CA ASN A 137 -5.15 23.09 0.68
C ASN A 137 -5.82 21.70 0.58
N PHE A 138 -7.16 21.64 0.57
CA PHE A 138 -7.90 20.41 0.43
C PHE A 138 -8.00 20.00 -1.04
N TYR A 139 -8.09 18.69 -1.24
CA TYR A 139 -8.42 18.10 -2.52
C TYR A 139 -9.33 16.91 -2.34
N ILE A 140 -10.08 16.60 -3.39
CA ILE A 140 -10.78 15.33 -3.55
C ILE A 140 -10.19 14.61 -4.74
N GLU A 141 -10.27 13.29 -4.76
CA GLU A 141 -9.84 12.48 -5.88
C GLU A 141 -10.73 11.26 -6.05
N ALA A 142 -10.96 10.86 -7.31
CA ALA A 142 -11.72 9.66 -7.61
C ALA A 142 -11.33 9.10 -8.97
N GLY A 143 -11.38 7.78 -9.11
CA GLY A 143 -11.13 7.12 -10.39
C GLY A 143 -10.91 5.61 -10.24
N PRO A 144 -10.65 4.92 -11.37
CA PRO A 144 -10.34 3.51 -11.34
C PRO A 144 -8.97 3.23 -10.71
N GLN A 145 -8.83 2.02 -10.19
CA GLN A 145 -7.58 1.46 -9.71
C GLN A 145 -7.48 0.01 -10.16
N LEU A 146 -6.32 -0.34 -10.73
CA LEU A 146 -6.01 -1.70 -11.18
C LEU A 146 -5.01 -2.32 -10.22
N GLY A 147 -5.28 -3.54 -9.77
CA GLY A 147 -4.41 -4.32 -8.90
C GLY A 147 -3.84 -5.54 -9.61
N TRP A 148 -2.53 -5.73 -9.53
CA TRP A 148 -1.86 -6.96 -9.92
C TRP A 148 -1.38 -7.71 -8.68
N MET A 149 -2.01 -8.85 -8.36
CA MET A 149 -1.58 -9.74 -7.28
C MET A 149 -0.32 -10.51 -7.68
N HIS A 150 0.75 -10.32 -6.89
CA HIS A 150 2.02 -11.02 -7.08
C HIS A 150 2.29 -12.07 -5.98
N GLN A 151 1.62 -11.94 -4.83
CA GLN A 151 1.75 -12.77 -3.64
C GLN A 151 0.38 -13.03 -3.02
N ALA A 152 0.13 -14.26 -2.56
CA ALA A 152 -1.07 -14.60 -1.82
C ALA A 152 -0.78 -15.72 -0.83
N TYR A 153 -1.10 -15.48 0.44
CA TYR A 153 -0.81 -16.36 1.56
C TYR A 153 -1.99 -16.40 2.53
N ASP A 154 -2.25 -17.56 3.10
CA ASP A 154 -3.07 -17.74 4.28
C ASP A 154 -2.14 -18.07 5.45
N GLU A 155 -2.10 -17.15 6.41
CA GLU A 155 -1.33 -17.26 7.65
C GLU A 155 -2.26 -17.84 8.73
N PHE A 156 -1.91 -18.99 9.29
CA PHE A 156 -2.62 -19.61 10.39
C PHE A 156 -1.94 -19.21 11.70
N SER A 157 -2.69 -18.58 12.60
CA SER A 157 -2.22 -18.14 13.92
C SER A 157 -3.07 -18.76 15.02
N ASP A 158 -2.44 -19.08 16.16
CA ASP A 158 -3.18 -19.60 17.31
C ASP A 158 -4.12 -18.54 17.88
N SER A 159 -5.36 -18.93 18.18
CA SER A 159 -6.35 -18.05 18.82
C SER A 159 -6.07 -17.83 20.31
N ILE A 160 -5.26 -18.68 20.94
CA ILE A 160 -5.04 -18.74 22.40
C ILE A 160 -3.78 -17.99 22.85
N LEU A 161 -2.77 -17.87 21.98
CA LEU A 161 -1.44 -17.33 22.27
C LEU A 161 -1.10 -16.12 21.39
N ASP A 162 -1.97 -15.11 21.39
CA ASP A 162 -1.75 -13.82 20.71
C ASP A 162 -1.70 -13.89 19.17
N ASP A 163 -2.26 -12.88 18.48
CA ASP A 163 -2.48 -12.83 17.02
C ASP A 163 -1.16 -12.82 16.19
N ASN A 164 0.01 -12.95 16.84
CA ASN A 164 1.36 -12.80 16.29
C ASN A 164 2.15 -14.12 16.18
N ASP A 165 1.71 -15.21 16.82
CA ASP A 165 2.40 -16.50 16.72
C ASP A 165 1.91 -17.27 15.49
N LEU A 166 2.56 -17.00 14.35
CA LEU A 166 2.34 -17.69 13.09
C LEU A 166 2.71 -19.17 13.23
N LEU A 167 1.71 -20.05 13.13
CA LEU A 167 1.88 -21.50 13.15
C LEU A 167 2.27 -22.03 11.77
N TYR A 168 1.60 -21.56 10.73
CA TYR A 168 1.79 -22.06 9.37
C TYR A 168 1.43 -21.01 8.32
N GLU A 169 2.16 -21.00 7.20
CA GLU A 169 1.90 -20.15 6.04
C GLU A 169 1.59 -21.02 4.82
N HIS A 170 0.35 -20.94 4.31
CA HIS A 170 -0.09 -21.64 3.12
C HIS A 170 -0.11 -20.72 1.90
N LYS A 171 0.50 -21.16 0.79
CA LYS A 171 0.53 -20.39 -0.47
C LYS A 171 -0.72 -20.66 -1.30
N ILE A 172 -1.59 -19.64 -1.41
CA ILE A 172 -2.88 -19.72 -2.12
C ILE A 172 -2.88 -18.93 -3.43
N LYS A 173 -1.71 -18.66 -4.02
CA LYS A 173 -1.55 -17.82 -5.22
C LYS A 173 -2.34 -18.34 -6.42
N ASP A 174 -2.47 -19.65 -6.55
CA ASP A 174 -3.15 -20.27 -7.69
C ASP A 174 -4.68 -20.20 -7.56
N ASP A 175 -5.18 -20.09 -6.32
CA ASP A 175 -6.62 -20.02 -5.97
C ASP A 175 -7.20 -18.61 -6.04
N ILE A 176 -6.34 -17.60 -6.19
CA ILE A 176 -6.72 -16.18 -6.26
C ILE A 176 -6.50 -15.63 -7.68
N LYS A 177 -7.42 -14.79 -8.17
CA LYS A 177 -7.27 -14.08 -9.44
C LYS A 177 -6.12 -13.09 -9.35
N ARG A 178 -5.28 -13.07 -10.39
CA ARG A 178 -4.09 -12.20 -10.44
C ARG A 178 -4.43 -10.74 -10.70
N LEU A 179 -5.56 -10.48 -11.35
CA LEU A 179 -6.02 -9.14 -11.67
C LEU A 179 -7.21 -8.79 -10.78
N ASP A 180 -7.13 -7.63 -10.16
CA ASP A 180 -8.22 -6.98 -9.44
C ASP A 180 -8.46 -5.61 -10.09
N PHE A 181 -9.71 -5.16 -10.05
CA PHE A 181 -10.12 -3.87 -10.57
C PHE A 181 -11.20 -3.28 -9.67
N GLY A 182 -11.09 -1.99 -9.40
CA GLY A 182 -12.03 -1.29 -8.54
C GLY A 182 -12.03 0.21 -8.75
N MET A 183 -12.86 0.88 -7.94
CA MET A 183 -12.93 2.34 -7.89
C MET A 183 -12.34 2.82 -6.57
N THR A 184 -11.51 3.85 -6.65
CA THR A 184 -10.94 4.53 -5.49
C THR A 184 -11.52 5.93 -5.42
N GLY A 185 -11.97 6.32 -4.24
CA GLY A 185 -12.36 7.70 -3.90
C GLY A 185 -11.60 8.15 -2.67
N GLY A 186 -11.22 9.43 -2.61
CA GLY A 186 -10.44 9.93 -1.50
C GLY A 186 -10.52 11.44 -1.33
N ILE A 187 -10.06 11.86 -0.17
CA ILE A 187 -9.89 13.26 0.20
C ILE A 187 -8.50 13.44 0.78
N GLY A 188 -7.96 14.65 0.69
CA GLY A 188 -6.70 14.93 1.35
C GLY A 188 -6.45 16.41 1.53
N TYR A 189 -5.35 16.69 2.22
CA TYR A 189 -4.91 18.02 2.61
C TYR A 189 -3.42 18.18 2.37
N ARG A 190 -3.01 19.29 1.74
CA ARG A 190 -1.61 19.65 1.53
C ARG A 190 -1.13 20.54 2.68
N LEU A 191 -0.14 20.08 3.44
CA LEU A 191 0.27 20.69 4.71
C LEU A 191 1.02 22.03 4.54
N MET A 192 1.74 22.21 3.43
CA MET A 192 2.52 23.43 3.16
C MET A 192 2.17 24.01 1.79
N LYS A 193 2.20 25.34 1.64
CA LYS A 193 2.00 26.02 0.35
C LYS A 193 3.07 25.56 -0.67
N GLY A 194 2.67 25.38 -1.92
CA GLY A 194 3.55 24.90 -3.00
C GLY A 194 3.69 23.38 -3.01
N HIS A 195 4.92 22.89 -2.95
CA HIS A 195 5.25 21.45 -3.03
C HIS A 195 5.34 20.79 -1.66
N GLY A 196 4.33 21.06 -0.82
CA GLY A 196 4.23 20.52 0.52
C GLY A 196 3.82 19.05 0.55
N MET A 197 4.03 18.43 1.72
CA MET A 197 3.55 17.08 2.02
C MET A 197 2.02 16.99 1.90
N ASN A 198 1.53 15.85 1.44
CA ASN A 198 0.11 15.55 1.29
C ASN A 198 -0.31 14.55 2.37
N LEU A 199 -1.37 14.83 3.11
CA LEU A 199 -2.08 13.84 3.92
C LEU A 199 -3.33 13.42 3.15
N GLY A 200 -3.59 12.12 3.02
CA GLY A 200 -4.71 11.61 2.23
C GLY A 200 -5.39 10.43 2.88
N ILE A 201 -6.71 10.36 2.73
CA ILE A 201 -7.54 9.21 3.07
C ILE A 201 -8.20 8.73 1.78
N ARG A 202 -8.00 7.48 1.41
CA ARG A 202 -8.55 6.86 0.19
C ARG A 202 -9.30 5.60 0.54
N TYR A 203 -10.47 5.39 -0.04
CA TYR A 203 -11.23 4.16 0.05
C TYR A 203 -11.27 3.48 -1.31
N TYR A 204 -10.75 2.25 -1.37
CA TYR A 204 -10.81 1.37 -2.52
C TYR A 204 -11.98 0.40 -2.40
N LEU A 205 -12.78 0.36 -3.46
CA LEU A 205 -13.92 -0.52 -3.65
C LEU A 205 -13.63 -1.46 -4.83
N GLY A 206 -13.17 -2.68 -4.54
CA GLY A 206 -13.02 -3.75 -5.54
C GLY A 206 -14.35 -4.13 -6.20
N LEU A 207 -14.37 -4.18 -7.53
CA LEU A 207 -15.56 -4.47 -8.32
C LEU A 207 -15.51 -5.86 -8.96
N VAL A 208 -14.34 -6.51 -8.90
CA VAL A 208 -14.13 -7.84 -9.46
C VAL A 208 -13.97 -8.84 -8.33
N ASP A 209 -14.61 -9.99 -8.49
CA ASP A 209 -14.41 -11.13 -7.59
C ASP A 209 -12.98 -11.66 -7.72
N VAL A 210 -12.25 -11.75 -6.61
CA VAL A 210 -10.86 -12.23 -6.59
C VAL A 210 -10.72 -13.73 -6.33
N SER A 211 -11.80 -14.44 -6.02
CA SER A 211 -11.80 -15.90 -5.84
C SER A 211 -11.73 -16.64 -7.18
N LYS A 212 -10.97 -17.75 -7.25
CA LYS A 212 -11.10 -18.75 -8.33
C LYS A 212 -11.65 -20.08 -7.84
N ALA A 213 -11.17 -20.53 -6.68
CA ALA A 213 -11.44 -21.87 -6.16
C ALA A 213 -12.57 -21.90 -5.12
N MET A 214 -12.96 -20.75 -4.57
CA MET A 214 -14.03 -20.67 -3.57
C MET A 214 -15.37 -20.35 -4.24
N PRO A 215 -16.48 -20.98 -3.82
CA PRO A 215 -17.81 -20.75 -4.38
C PRO A 215 -18.32 -19.33 -4.12
N ASP A 216 -17.85 -18.71 -3.04
CA ASP A 216 -18.26 -17.38 -2.63
C ASP A 216 -17.42 -16.30 -3.33
N GLN A 217 -18.13 -15.27 -3.81
CA GLN A 217 -17.49 -14.09 -4.37
C GLN A 217 -16.84 -13.27 -3.26
N LEU A 218 -15.57 -12.91 -3.49
CA LEU A 218 -14.80 -12.10 -2.55
C LEU A 218 -14.34 -10.82 -3.24
N PHE A 219 -14.58 -9.68 -2.59
CA PHE A 219 -14.20 -8.37 -3.11
C PHE A 219 -13.30 -7.65 -2.11
N ASN A 220 -12.17 -7.12 -2.59
CA ASN A 220 -11.28 -6.33 -1.75
C ASN A 220 -11.92 -4.99 -1.36
N ARG A 221 -11.74 -4.62 -0.09
CA ARG A 221 -12.05 -3.29 0.47
C ARG A 221 -10.82 -2.78 1.19
N SER A 222 -10.43 -1.54 0.97
CA SER A 222 -9.26 -0.98 1.64
C SER A 222 -9.40 0.51 1.91
N LEU A 223 -9.19 0.91 3.16
CA LEU A 223 -9.08 2.30 3.58
C LEU A 223 -7.61 2.62 3.80
N TYR A 224 -7.04 3.46 2.94
CA TYR A 224 -5.66 3.91 3.02
C TYR A 224 -5.59 5.26 3.74
N VAL A 225 -4.68 5.37 4.70
CA VAL A 225 -4.26 6.63 5.31
C VAL A 225 -2.80 6.85 4.91
N SER A 226 -2.56 7.89 4.12
CA SER A 226 -1.30 8.07 3.39
C SER A 226 -0.67 9.43 3.68
N LEU A 227 0.66 9.42 3.78
CA LEU A 227 1.50 10.60 3.73
C LEU A 227 2.27 10.59 2.40
N GLY A 228 2.09 11.62 1.59
CA GLY A 228 2.78 11.83 0.33
C GLY A 228 3.85 12.91 0.47
N ILE A 229 5.03 12.65 -0.06
CA ILE A 229 6.16 13.59 -0.08
C ILE A 229 6.54 13.83 -1.56
N PRO A 230 6.32 15.04 -2.09
CA PRO A 230 6.85 15.41 -3.40
C PRO A 230 8.39 15.35 -3.39
N ILE A 231 8.98 14.74 -4.42
CA ILE A 231 10.45 14.68 -4.60
C ILE A 231 10.82 15.70 -5.66
N GLY A 232 11.96 16.40 -5.53
CA GLY A 232 12.50 17.30 -6.58
C GLY A 232 11.76 18.62 -6.83
N ALA A 233 10.63 18.80 -6.17
CA ALA A 233 9.71 19.89 -6.41
C ALA A 233 10.18 21.27 -5.88
N GLY A 234 11.22 21.31 -5.04
CA GLY A 234 11.85 22.55 -4.56
C GLY A 234 12.85 23.21 -5.52
N LYS A 235 13.16 22.58 -6.66
CA LYS A 235 14.14 23.09 -7.65
C LYS A 235 13.51 23.48 -8.99
N ALA A 236 12.20 23.28 -9.17
CA ALA A 236 11.46 23.79 -10.31
C ALA A 236 11.13 25.28 -10.08
N ASN A 237 12.15 26.13 -10.23
CA ASN A 237 12.04 27.59 -10.35
C ASN A 237 12.95 28.04 -11.49
#